data_AF-A0A2N1M507-F1
#
_entry.id   AF-A0A2N1M507-F1
#
_cell.length_a   1.000
_cell.length_b   1.000
_cell.length_c   1.000
_cell.angle_alpha   90.00
_cell.angle_beta   90.00
_cell.angle_gamma   90.00
#
_symmetry.space_group_name_H-M   'P 1'
#
loop_
_entity.id
_entity.type
_entity.pdbx_description
1 polymer ?
#
loop_
_entity_poly.entity_id
_entity_poly.type
_entity_poly.pdbx_seq_one_letter_code
_entity_poly.pdbx_strand_id
1 'polypeptide(L)'
;TNYQLFLGEMIDSYLNRDIAPLERIRMVMTGYFFLHLWRIHIEFLSQKYPHFISLRQNFLANQSFAILTSLCESIVLLVKAHCEFYSQIPFLPWFHGFEPVEHFFGISRQLNPDFDFADLIQMIPKISQYTKALRSKKLTFSQEKTVRQGYHFDYNSGNLDESMLEILRLWPSDEQISQTIKHSHQLARELTEFLGM
;
A
#
# COMPACT_ATOMS: atom_id res chain seq x y z
N THR A 1 8.08 -3.92 17.99
CA THR A 1 8.79 -4.66 16.93
C THR A 1 7.85 -5.49 16.06
N ASN A 2 6.75 -6.07 16.58
CA ASN A 2 5.85 -6.94 15.78
C ASN A 2 4.73 -6.20 15.01
N TYR A 3 4.21 -5.06 15.50
CA TYR A 3 3.23 -4.25 14.74
C TYR A 3 3.76 -3.69 13.41
N GLN A 4 5.07 -3.45 13.35
CA GLN A 4 5.74 -2.94 12.17
C GLN A 4 5.79 -3.98 11.04
N LEU A 5 5.80 -5.27 11.40
CA LEU A 5 5.71 -6.37 10.44
C LEU A 5 4.35 -6.37 9.75
N PHE A 6 3.25 -6.23 10.51
CA PHE A 6 1.89 -6.25 9.95
C PHE A 6 1.56 -5.02 9.10
N LEU A 7 1.99 -3.84 9.55
CA LEU A 7 1.89 -2.64 8.72
C LEU A 7 2.73 -2.81 7.44
N GLY A 8 3.89 -3.46 7.54
CA GLY A 8 4.70 -3.87 6.39
C GLY A 8 3.94 -4.78 5.43
N GLU A 9 3.38 -5.89 5.91
CA GLU A 9 2.61 -6.83 5.08
C GLU A 9 1.39 -6.16 4.42
N MET A 10 0.69 -5.29 5.16
CA MET A 10 -0.42 -4.52 4.59
C MET A 10 0.06 -3.61 3.46
N ILE A 11 1.19 -2.92 3.62
CA ILE A 11 1.77 -2.07 2.58
C ILE A 11 2.29 -2.90 1.40
N ASP A 12 2.95 -4.02 1.67
CA ASP A 12 3.47 -4.94 0.65
C ASP A 12 2.34 -5.52 -0.21
N SER A 13 1.15 -5.75 0.37
CA SER A 13 -0.02 -6.18 -0.39
C SER A 13 -0.44 -5.18 -1.49
N TYR A 14 -0.06 -3.90 -1.38
CA TYR A 14 -0.27 -2.88 -2.40
C TYR A 14 0.93 -2.72 -3.33
N LEU A 15 2.15 -2.73 -2.78
CA LEU A 15 3.35 -2.30 -3.50
C LEU A 15 4.16 -3.44 -4.12
N ASN A 16 4.14 -4.63 -3.51
CA ASN A 16 4.91 -5.76 -4.00
C ASN A 16 4.35 -6.23 -5.35
N ARG A 17 5.22 -6.53 -6.32
CA ARG A 17 4.85 -6.83 -7.70
C ARG A 17 4.72 -8.33 -8.00
N ASP A 18 5.20 -9.17 -7.09
CA ASP A 18 5.33 -10.61 -7.32
C ASP A 18 4.24 -11.42 -6.60
N ILE A 19 3.27 -10.74 -5.98
CA ILE A 19 2.22 -11.35 -5.16
C ILE A 19 0.92 -11.50 -5.96
N ALA A 20 0.39 -12.72 -5.99
CA ALA A 20 -0.90 -13.03 -6.61
C ALA A 20 -2.08 -12.35 -5.87
N PRO A 21 -3.19 -12.04 -6.55
CA PRO A 21 -4.36 -11.39 -5.93
C PRO A 21 -4.90 -12.11 -4.68
N LEU A 22 -4.94 -13.45 -4.69
CA LEU A 22 -5.39 -14.24 -3.53
C LEU A 22 -4.49 -14.07 -2.30
N GLU A 23 -3.17 -14.02 -2.52
CA GLU A 23 -2.20 -13.87 -1.43
C GLU A 23 -2.26 -12.45 -0.84
N ARG A 24 -2.52 -11.43 -1.67
CA ARG A 24 -2.80 -10.06 -1.18
C ARG A 24 -4.00 -10.04 -0.25
N ILE A 25 -5.08 -10.76 -0.60
CA ILE A 25 -6.26 -10.91 0.27
C ILE A 25 -5.86 -11.57 1.60
N ARG A 26 -5.05 -12.63 1.57
CA ARG A 26 -4.57 -13.28 2.79
C ARG A 26 -3.82 -12.31 3.71
N MET A 27 -2.89 -11.54 3.15
CA MET A 27 -2.08 -10.56 3.89
C MET A 27 -2.95 -9.46 4.51
N VAL A 28 -3.78 -8.77 3.71
CA VAL A 28 -4.62 -7.68 4.23
C VAL A 28 -5.66 -8.14 5.23
N MET A 29 -6.24 -9.32 5.04
CA MET A 29 -7.25 -9.84 5.97
C MET A 29 -6.61 -10.30 7.28
N THR A 30 -5.38 -10.83 7.25
CA THR A 30 -4.64 -11.14 8.47
C THR A 30 -4.35 -9.86 9.26
N GLY A 31 -3.87 -8.81 8.58
CA GLY A 31 -3.66 -7.49 9.16
C GLY A 31 -4.95 -6.86 9.70
N TYR A 32 -6.06 -6.98 8.98
CA TYR A 32 -7.38 -6.51 9.41
C TYR A 32 -7.78 -7.16 10.73
N PHE A 33 -7.82 -8.49 10.80
CA PHE A 33 -8.25 -9.18 12.01
C PHE A 33 -7.31 -8.89 13.17
N PHE A 34 -6.01 -8.84 12.92
CA PHE A 34 -5.02 -8.49 13.93
C PHE A 34 -5.26 -7.08 14.51
N LEU A 35 -5.49 -6.06 13.67
CA LEU A 35 -5.78 -4.70 14.13
C LEU A 35 -7.05 -4.64 14.99
N HIS A 36 -8.08 -5.40 14.63
CA HIS A 36 -9.32 -5.48 15.40
C HIS A 36 -9.13 -6.21 16.74
N LEU A 37 -8.42 -7.34 16.75
CA LEU A 37 -8.10 -8.07 17.98
C LEU A 37 -7.22 -7.24 18.92
N TRP A 38 -6.21 -6.55 18.38
CA TRP A 38 -5.36 -5.65 19.16
C TRP A 38 -6.18 -4.51 19.78
N ARG A 39 -7.12 -3.92 19.04
CA ARG A 39 -8.01 -2.90 19.59
C ARG A 39 -8.85 -3.45 20.75
N ILE A 40 -9.47 -4.62 20.57
CA ILE A 40 -10.28 -5.29 21.61
C ILE A 40 -9.44 -5.56 22.86
N HIS A 41 -8.20 -6.02 22.68
CA HIS A 41 -7.27 -6.26 23.78
C HIS A 41 -6.97 -4.97 24.57
N ILE A 42 -6.70 -3.85 23.89
CA ILE A 42 -6.46 -2.57 24.56
C ILE A 42 -7.73 -2.04 25.24
N GLU A 43 -8.91 -2.25 24.65
CA GLU A 43 -10.20 -1.94 25.27
C GLU A 43 -10.38 -2.71 26.58
N PHE A 44 -10.11 -4.02 26.57
CA PHE A 44 -10.17 -4.87 27.77
C PHE A 44 -9.18 -4.40 28.85
N LEU A 45 -7.94 -4.10 28.47
CA LEU A 45 -6.93 -3.60 29.40
C LEU A 45 -7.29 -2.22 29.96
N SER A 46 -7.91 -1.36 29.17
CA SER A 46 -8.39 -0.04 29.61
C SER A 46 -9.50 -0.18 30.66
N GLN A 47 -10.38 -1.17 30.53
CA GLN A 47 -11.39 -1.47 31.55
C GLN A 47 -10.76 -2.02 32.85
N LYS A 48 -9.74 -2.88 32.73
CA LYS A 48 -9.07 -3.49 33.89
C LYS A 48 -8.15 -2.50 34.63
N TYR A 49 -7.50 -1.60 33.91
CA TYR A 49 -6.52 -0.64 34.45
C TYR A 49 -6.79 0.79 33.95
N PRO A 50 -7.94 1.40 34.30
CA PRO A 50 -8.39 2.67 33.73
C PRO A 50 -7.48 3.86 34.06
N HIS A 51 -6.69 3.77 35.13
CA HIS A 51 -5.73 4.80 35.51
C HIS A 51 -4.42 4.76 34.71
N PHE A 52 -4.13 3.66 34.03
CA PHE A 52 -2.85 3.43 33.35
C PHE A 52 -2.99 3.24 31.83
N ILE A 53 -4.14 2.72 31.39
CA ILE A 53 -4.34 2.34 29.99
C ILE A 53 -5.58 3.05 29.45
N SER A 54 -5.40 3.77 28.35
CA SER A 54 -6.50 4.36 27.60
C SER A 54 -6.33 4.06 26.11
N LEU A 55 -7.44 3.89 25.40
CA LEU A 55 -7.39 3.72 23.95
C LEU A 55 -6.67 4.88 23.25
N ARG A 56 -6.87 6.11 23.74
CA ARG A 56 -6.29 7.30 23.09
C ARG A 56 -4.77 7.37 23.17
N GLN A 57 -4.16 6.74 24.19
CA GLN A 57 -2.72 6.82 24.43
C GLN A 57 -2.00 5.52 24.04
N ASN A 58 -2.69 4.38 24.11
CA ASN A 58 -2.07 3.05 23.99
C ASN A 58 -2.46 2.32 22.70
N PHE A 59 -3.35 2.91 21.89
CA PHE A 59 -3.74 2.39 20.58
C PHE A 59 -3.54 3.45 19.49
N LEU A 60 -3.68 3.02 18.24
CA LEU A 60 -3.65 3.90 17.08
C LEU A 60 -4.71 5.00 17.21
N ALA A 61 -4.39 6.18 16.67
CA ALA A 61 -5.38 7.24 16.52
C ALA A 61 -6.58 6.73 15.70
N ASN A 62 -7.79 7.15 16.05
CA ASN A 62 -9.01 6.69 15.39
C ASN A 62 -8.98 6.90 13.87
N GLN A 63 -8.38 8.00 13.39
CA GLN A 63 -8.23 8.23 11.95
C GLN A 63 -7.30 7.20 11.31
N SER A 64 -6.14 6.92 11.92
CA SER A 64 -5.20 5.92 11.42
C SER A 64 -5.81 4.52 11.41
N PHE A 65 -6.54 4.15 12.46
CA PHE A 65 -7.27 2.88 12.50
C PHE A 65 -8.28 2.78 11.35
N ALA A 66 -9.12 3.81 11.17
CA ALA A 66 -10.10 3.82 10.08
C ALA A 66 -9.46 3.73 8.69
N ILE A 67 -8.34 4.44 8.47
CA ILE A 67 -7.59 4.37 7.20
C ILE A 67 -7.05 2.95 6.97
N LEU A 68 -6.40 2.34 7.97
CA LEU A 68 -5.83 1.00 7.83
C LEU A 68 -6.90 -0.05 7.60
N THR A 69 -8.01 0.01 8.33
CA THR A 69 -9.17 -0.87 8.12
C THR A 69 -9.72 -0.71 6.71
N SER A 70 -9.92 0.53 6.25
CA SER A 70 -10.42 0.82 4.90
C SER A 70 -9.46 0.32 3.82
N LEU A 71 -8.14 0.42 4.03
CA LEU A 71 -7.12 -0.09 3.11
C LEU A 71 -7.16 -1.62 3.00
N CYS A 72 -7.43 -2.33 4.09
CA CYS A 72 -7.60 -3.79 4.01
C CYS A 72 -8.82 -4.17 3.18
N GLU A 73 -9.96 -3.54 3.47
CA GLU A 73 -11.23 -3.80 2.77
C GLU A 73 -11.14 -3.45 1.28
N SER A 74 -10.46 -2.34 0.94
CA SER A 74 -10.34 -1.90 -0.44
C SER A 74 -9.53 -2.85 -1.31
N ILE A 75 -8.52 -3.57 -0.82
CA ILE A 75 -7.85 -4.61 -1.64
C ILE A 75 -8.85 -5.70 -2.03
N VAL A 76 -9.64 -6.20 -1.08
CA VAL A 76 -10.60 -7.27 -1.35
C VAL A 76 -11.63 -6.81 -2.38
N LEU A 77 -12.19 -5.60 -2.18
CA LEU A 77 -13.15 -5.01 -3.11
C LEU A 77 -12.53 -4.75 -4.49
N LEU A 78 -11.30 -4.26 -4.54
CA LEU A 78 -10.61 -3.95 -5.79
C LEU A 78 -10.29 -5.22 -6.57
N VAL A 79 -9.84 -6.29 -5.90
CA VAL A 79 -9.63 -7.61 -6.55
C VAL A 79 -10.94 -8.14 -7.14
N LYS A 80 -12.05 -8.06 -6.39
CA LYS A 80 -13.37 -8.49 -6.88
C LYS A 80 -13.84 -7.67 -8.08
N ALA A 81 -13.82 -6.34 -7.97
CA ALA A 81 -14.24 -5.45 -9.04
C ALA A 81 -13.35 -5.61 -10.29
N HIS A 82 -12.05 -5.78 -10.11
CA HIS A 82 -11.14 -5.95 -11.23
C HIS A 82 -11.31 -7.31 -11.92
N CYS A 83 -11.56 -8.38 -11.16
CA CYS A 83 -11.93 -9.68 -11.70
C CYS A 83 -13.22 -9.60 -12.54
N GLU A 84 -14.21 -8.84 -12.08
CA GLU A 84 -15.52 -8.73 -12.75
C GLU A 84 -15.45 -7.89 -14.02
N PHE A 85 -14.84 -6.69 -13.96
CA PHE A 85 -14.87 -5.71 -15.05
C PHE A 85 -13.64 -5.75 -15.97
N TYR A 86 -12.50 -6.26 -15.49
CA TYR A 86 -11.20 -6.13 -16.16
C TYR A 86 -10.35 -7.42 -16.07
N SER A 87 -10.97 -8.60 -16.18
CA SER A 87 -10.31 -9.90 -16.03
C SER A 87 -9.10 -10.13 -16.94
N GLN A 88 -9.07 -9.48 -18.11
CA GLN A 88 -7.99 -9.57 -19.10
C GLN A 88 -6.78 -8.67 -18.79
N ILE A 89 -6.92 -7.74 -17.84
CA ILE A 89 -5.86 -6.83 -17.42
C ILE A 89 -5.25 -7.38 -16.13
N PRO A 90 -3.92 -7.44 -15.98
CA PRO A 90 -3.29 -7.88 -14.74
C PRO A 90 -3.64 -6.93 -13.58
N PHE A 91 -3.73 -7.46 -12.37
CA PHE A 91 -3.97 -6.65 -11.17
C PHE A 91 -2.72 -5.87 -10.77
N LEU A 92 -2.74 -4.54 -10.89
CA LEU A 92 -1.57 -3.68 -10.60
C LEU A 92 -1.86 -2.68 -9.45
N PRO A 93 -1.97 -3.14 -8.19
CA PRO A 93 -2.42 -2.32 -7.06
C PRO A 93 -1.55 -1.09 -6.79
N TRP A 94 -0.24 -1.15 -7.08
CA TRP A 94 0.69 -0.03 -6.90
C TRP A 94 0.39 1.18 -7.79
N PHE A 95 -0.38 1.02 -8.88
CA PHE A 95 -0.83 2.17 -9.69
C PHE A 95 -1.98 2.96 -9.06
N HIS A 96 -2.62 2.43 -8.01
CA HIS A 96 -3.70 3.12 -7.30
C HIS A 96 -3.18 4.05 -6.18
N GLY A 97 -1.85 4.19 -6.04
CA GLY A 97 -1.22 5.13 -5.12
C GLY A 97 -1.06 6.54 -5.69
N PHE A 98 -0.58 7.45 -4.84
CA PHE A 98 -0.27 8.85 -5.21
C PHE A 98 1.16 9.03 -5.72
N GLU A 99 1.94 7.97 -5.80
CA GLU A 99 3.35 8.02 -6.20
C GLU A 99 3.59 8.74 -7.55
N PRO A 100 2.77 8.54 -8.61
CA PRO A 100 2.95 9.31 -9.85
C PRO A 100 2.78 10.83 -9.65
N VAL A 101 1.92 11.23 -8.72
CA VAL A 101 1.67 12.65 -8.37
C VAL A 101 2.84 13.20 -7.58
N GLU A 102 3.37 12.44 -6.61
CA GLU A 102 4.56 12.84 -5.86
C GLU A 102 5.76 13.00 -6.79
N HIS A 103 5.96 12.07 -7.73
CA HIS A 103 7.01 12.16 -8.73
C HIS A 103 6.83 13.37 -9.67
N PHE A 104 5.60 13.66 -10.11
CA PHE A 104 5.29 14.86 -10.89
C PHE A 104 5.71 16.14 -10.16
N PHE A 105 5.37 16.25 -8.86
CA PHE A 105 5.76 17.40 -8.05
C PHE A 105 7.25 17.41 -7.69
N GLY A 106 7.88 16.24 -7.58
CA GLY A 106 9.34 16.10 -7.43
C GLY A 106 10.08 16.72 -8.61
N ILE A 107 9.71 16.33 -9.84
CA ILE A 107 10.28 16.92 -11.06
C ILE A 107 9.98 18.42 -11.12
N SER A 108 8.75 18.83 -10.79
CA SER A 108 8.37 20.25 -10.82
C SER A 108 9.28 21.09 -9.93
N ARG A 109 9.58 20.63 -8.71
CA ARG A 109 10.50 21.32 -7.78
C ARG A 109 11.97 21.27 -8.22
N GLN A 110 12.37 20.26 -8.99
CA GLN A 110 13.71 20.22 -9.59
C GLN A 110 13.87 21.26 -10.70
N LEU A 111 12.80 21.54 -11.45
CA LEU A 111 12.80 22.57 -12.50
C LEU A 111 12.72 23.98 -11.90
N ASN A 112 11.84 24.20 -10.92
CA ASN A 112 11.72 25.44 -10.18
C ASN A 112 11.25 25.14 -8.74
N PRO A 113 12.05 25.35 -7.68
CA PRO A 113 11.66 25.01 -6.32
C PRO A 113 10.42 25.77 -5.79
N ASP A 114 10.25 27.03 -6.21
CA ASP A 114 9.23 27.96 -5.69
C ASP A 114 8.25 28.39 -6.81
N PHE A 115 7.81 27.43 -7.62
CA PHE A 115 6.88 27.70 -8.73
C PHE A 115 5.49 28.15 -8.26
N ASP A 116 4.89 29.08 -8.99
CA ASP A 116 3.46 29.38 -8.86
C ASP A 116 2.60 28.54 -9.84
N PHE A 117 1.29 28.75 -9.85
CA PHE A 117 0.41 27.99 -10.73
C PHE A 117 0.67 28.23 -12.23
N ALA A 118 1.06 29.46 -12.62
CA ALA A 118 1.36 29.78 -14.01
C ALA A 118 2.67 29.13 -14.45
N ASP A 119 3.68 29.15 -13.59
CA ASP A 119 4.95 28.44 -13.78
C ASP A 119 4.69 26.94 -13.98
N LEU A 120 3.84 26.33 -13.15
CA LEU A 120 3.50 24.92 -13.26
C LEU A 120 2.92 24.59 -14.64
N ILE A 121 1.95 25.38 -15.13
CA ILE A 121 1.36 25.19 -16.47
C ILE A 121 2.44 25.27 -17.55
N GLN A 122 3.34 26.24 -17.47
CA GLN A 122 4.43 26.40 -18.43
C GLN A 122 5.46 25.26 -18.36
N MET A 123 5.61 24.62 -17.20
CA MET A 123 6.51 23.48 -16.99
C MET A 123 5.93 22.14 -17.46
N ILE A 124 4.61 21.97 -17.59
CA ILE A 124 3.98 20.69 -18.00
C ILE A 124 4.64 20.06 -19.25
N PRO A 125 4.87 20.79 -20.36
CA PRO A 125 5.51 20.20 -21.54
C PRO A 125 6.94 19.73 -21.26
N LYS A 126 7.69 20.48 -20.45
CA LYS A 126 9.06 20.13 -20.04
C LYS A 126 9.07 18.88 -19.17
N ILE A 127 8.16 18.80 -18.20
CA ILE A 127 7.97 17.61 -17.35
C ILE A 127 7.63 16.39 -18.21
N SER A 128 6.72 16.53 -19.19
CA SER A 128 6.35 15.45 -20.11
C SER A 128 7.55 14.93 -20.92
N GLN A 129 8.35 15.84 -21.48
CA GLN A 129 9.57 15.48 -22.21
C GLN A 129 10.61 14.84 -21.29
N TYR A 130 10.79 15.38 -20.09
CA TYR A 130 11.67 14.84 -19.06
C TYR A 130 11.30 13.40 -18.70
N THR A 131 10.02 13.12 -18.41
CA THR A 131 9.52 11.76 -18.13
C THR A 131 9.71 10.81 -19.31
N LYS A 132 9.48 11.27 -20.56
CA LYS A 132 9.74 10.46 -21.77
C LYS A 132 11.22 10.12 -21.94
N ALA A 133 12.10 11.07 -21.67
CA ALA A 133 13.54 10.87 -21.78
C ALA A 133 14.08 9.91 -20.70
N LEU A 134 13.53 9.99 -19.47
CA LEU A 134 13.80 9.01 -18.40
C LEU A 134 13.36 7.59 -18.80
N ARG A 135 12.10 7.42 -19.27
CA ARG A 135 11.57 6.11 -19.67
C ARG A 135 12.33 5.48 -20.84
N SER A 136 12.84 6.30 -21.76
CA SER A 136 13.63 5.81 -22.90
C SER A 136 15.09 5.51 -22.57
N LYS A 137 15.49 5.55 -21.28
CA LYS A 137 16.87 5.39 -20.79
C LYS A 137 17.89 6.31 -21.47
N LYS A 138 17.43 7.38 -22.13
CA LYS A 138 18.30 8.39 -22.76
C LYS A 138 18.90 9.34 -21.73
N LEU A 139 18.34 9.37 -20.52
CA LEU A 139 18.86 10.10 -19.36
C LEU A 139 19.03 9.11 -18.20
N THR A 140 20.23 9.06 -17.63
CA THR A 140 20.54 8.39 -16.35
C THR A 140 21.03 9.43 -15.37
N PHE A 141 20.33 9.59 -14.25
CA PHE A 141 20.79 10.45 -13.16
C PHE A 141 21.32 9.60 -12.02
N SER A 142 22.64 9.58 -11.88
CA SER A 142 23.34 9.19 -10.66
C SER A 142 23.74 10.48 -9.92
N GLN A 143 22.78 11.20 -9.35
CA GLN A 143 23.11 12.32 -8.45
C GLN A 143 22.79 11.92 -7.01
N GLU A 144 23.78 12.16 -6.14
CA GLU A 144 23.64 11.96 -4.70
C GLU A 144 22.55 12.88 -4.13
N LYS A 145 21.75 12.30 -3.23
CA LYS A 145 20.58 12.91 -2.60
C LYS A 145 20.94 14.26 -1.96
N THR A 146 20.38 15.35 -2.47
CA THR A 146 20.23 16.59 -1.69
C THR A 146 18.83 16.64 -1.09
N VAL A 147 18.72 17.05 0.17
CA VAL A 147 17.50 17.02 1.03
C VAL A 147 16.25 17.67 0.38
N ARG A 148 16.42 18.46 -0.69
CA ARG A 148 15.37 19.23 -1.37
C ARG A 148 14.84 18.62 -2.67
N GLN A 149 15.39 17.49 -3.17
CA GLN A 149 15.05 16.99 -4.52
C GLN A 149 13.80 16.10 -4.62
N GLY A 150 13.11 15.82 -3.51
CA GLY A 150 11.94 14.93 -3.51
C GLY A 150 12.28 13.46 -3.73
N TYR A 151 11.27 12.60 -3.85
CA TYR A 151 11.45 11.16 -4.06
C TYR A 151 11.77 10.88 -5.54
N HIS A 152 13.03 10.55 -5.83
CA HIS A 152 13.43 9.90 -7.08
C HIS A 152 13.13 8.40 -6.99
N PHE A 153 11.85 8.03 -7.06
CA PHE A 153 11.45 6.65 -7.28
C PHE A 153 10.74 6.57 -8.62
N ASP A 154 11.24 5.71 -9.50
CA ASP A 154 10.56 5.41 -10.75
C ASP A 154 9.52 4.33 -10.44
N TYR A 155 8.27 4.75 -10.29
CA TYR A 155 7.12 3.86 -10.02
C TYR A 155 6.91 2.83 -11.15
N ASN A 156 7.50 3.05 -12.34
CA ASN A 156 7.54 2.11 -13.46
C ASN A 156 8.91 1.41 -13.62
N SER A 157 9.82 1.54 -12.65
CA SER A 157 11.15 0.90 -12.75
C SER A 157 11.04 -0.62 -12.71
N GLY A 158 11.52 -1.28 -13.74
CA GLY A 158 11.51 -2.75 -13.84
C GLY A 158 10.58 -3.23 -14.95
N ASN A 159 11.14 -4.04 -15.85
CA ASN A 159 10.33 -4.74 -16.83
C ASN A 159 9.55 -5.82 -16.06
N LEU A 160 8.23 -5.71 -16.03
CA LEU A 160 7.38 -6.85 -15.65
C LEU A 160 7.57 -7.91 -16.72
N ASP A 161 8.10 -9.07 -16.32
CA ASP A 161 8.17 -10.21 -17.22
C ASP A 161 6.77 -10.81 -17.44
N GLU A 162 6.63 -11.61 -18.49
CA GLU A 162 5.34 -12.20 -18.85
C GLU A 162 4.83 -13.14 -17.73
N SER A 163 5.72 -13.84 -17.02
CA SER A 163 5.37 -14.70 -15.88
C SER A 163 4.77 -13.94 -14.69
N MET A 164 5.30 -12.76 -14.35
CA MET A 164 4.78 -11.89 -13.30
C MET A 164 3.39 -11.40 -13.68
N LEU A 165 3.18 -11.02 -14.94
CA LEU A 165 1.86 -10.59 -15.42
C LEU A 165 0.83 -11.72 -15.32
N GLU A 166 1.21 -12.97 -15.57
CA GLU A 166 0.33 -14.12 -15.40
C GLU A 166 -0.04 -14.36 -13.93
N ILE A 167 0.92 -14.25 -13.00
CA ILE A 167 0.64 -14.34 -11.54
C ILE A 167 -0.39 -13.30 -11.11
N LEU A 168 -0.31 -12.08 -11.65
CA LEU A 168 -1.21 -10.97 -11.34
C LEU A 168 -2.61 -11.11 -11.98
N ARG A 169 -2.79 -12.05 -12.89
CA ARG A 169 -4.08 -12.42 -13.50
C ARG A 169 -4.72 -13.65 -12.84
N LEU A 170 -4.09 -14.23 -11.81
CA LEU A 170 -4.66 -15.33 -11.05
C LEU A 170 -5.82 -14.85 -10.18
N TRP A 171 -7.01 -14.82 -10.76
CA TRP A 171 -8.21 -14.38 -10.09
C TRP A 171 -8.77 -15.44 -9.15
N PRO A 172 -9.00 -15.11 -7.88
CA PRO A 172 -9.57 -16.06 -6.94
C PRO A 172 -11.09 -16.18 -7.11
N SER A 173 -11.61 -17.38 -6.89
CA SER A 173 -13.05 -17.60 -6.77
C SER A 173 -13.59 -17.07 -5.43
N ASP A 174 -14.88 -16.79 -5.35
CA ASP A 174 -15.52 -16.37 -4.09
C ASP A 174 -15.32 -17.39 -2.97
N GLU A 175 -15.25 -18.68 -3.30
CA GLU A 175 -14.95 -19.74 -2.33
C GLU A 175 -13.50 -19.66 -1.82
N GLN A 176 -12.53 -19.44 -2.71
CA GLN A 176 -11.14 -19.23 -2.31
C GLN A 176 -11.01 -17.99 -1.42
N ILE A 177 -11.68 -16.88 -1.77
CA ILE A 177 -11.70 -15.67 -0.94
C ILE A 177 -12.27 -15.97 0.45
N SER A 178 -13.41 -16.65 0.52
CA SER A 178 -14.06 -17.00 1.81
C SER A 178 -13.18 -17.91 2.67
N GLN A 179 -12.56 -18.92 2.08
CA GLN A 179 -11.64 -19.82 2.79
C GLN A 179 -10.39 -19.07 3.26
N THR A 180 -9.82 -18.21 2.43
CA THR A 180 -8.66 -17.38 2.80
C THR A 180 -9.00 -16.41 3.92
N ILE A 181 -10.17 -15.78 3.92
CA ILE A 181 -10.60 -14.91 5.03
C ILE A 181 -10.68 -15.70 6.35
N LYS A 182 -11.26 -16.90 6.33
CA LYS A 182 -11.31 -17.77 7.53
C LYS A 182 -9.92 -18.15 8.01
N HIS A 183 -9.03 -18.50 7.08
CA HIS A 183 -7.65 -18.82 7.40
C HIS A 183 -6.88 -17.63 7.97
N SER A 184 -7.01 -16.44 7.36
CA SER A 184 -6.43 -15.20 7.86
C SER A 184 -6.91 -14.84 9.27
N HIS A 185 -8.18 -15.11 9.59
CA HIS A 185 -8.69 -14.93 10.94
C HIS A 185 -8.01 -15.86 11.95
N GLN A 186 -7.84 -17.14 11.59
CA GLN A 186 -7.12 -18.10 12.43
C GLN A 186 -5.66 -17.67 12.64
N LEU A 187 -4.96 -17.28 11.57
CA LEU A 187 -3.58 -16.78 11.66
C LEU A 187 -3.48 -15.58 12.59
N ALA A 188 -4.38 -14.59 12.43
CA ALA A 188 -4.40 -13.42 13.29
C ALA A 188 -4.62 -13.80 14.76
N ARG A 189 -5.47 -14.79 15.05
CA ARG A 189 -5.70 -15.29 16.41
C ARG A 189 -4.48 -15.98 17.01
N GLU A 190 -3.89 -16.92 16.29
CA GLU A 190 -2.67 -17.63 16.72
C GLU A 190 -1.53 -16.64 17.02
N LEU A 191 -1.43 -15.59 16.21
CA LEU A 191 -0.46 -14.51 16.41
C LEU A 191 -0.78 -13.67 17.65
N THR A 192 -2.04 -13.28 17.87
CA THR A 192 -2.40 -12.55 19.08
C THR A 192 -2.16 -13.36 20.35
N GLU A 193 -2.46 -14.66 20.31
CA GLU A 193 -2.19 -15.58 21.43
C GLU A 193 -0.69 -15.69 21.71
N PHE A 194 0.14 -15.78 20.67
CA PHE A 194 1.60 -15.76 20.80
C PHE A 194 2.13 -14.45 21.42
N LEU A 195 1.49 -13.32 21.14
CA LEU A 195 1.84 -12.03 21.72
C LEU A 195 1.28 -11.82 23.14
N GLY A 196 0.52 -12.78 23.67
CA GLY A 196 -0.13 -12.69 24.99
C GLY A 196 -1.27 -11.67 25.03
N MET A 197 -1.93 -11.44 23.88
CA MET A 197 -3.13 -10.61 23.79
C MET A 197 -4.41 -11.39 24.11
#